data_AF-A0A948BFY8-F1
#
_entry.id   AF-A0A948BFY8-F1
#
_cell.length_a   1.000
_cell.length_b   1.000
_cell.length_c   1.000
_cell.angle_alpha   90.00
_cell.angle_beta   90.00
_cell.angle_gamma   90.00
#
_symmetry.space_group_name_H-M   'P 1'
#
loop_
_entity.id
_entity.type
_entity.pdbx_description
1 polymer ?
#
loop_
_entity_poly.entity_id
_entity_poly.type
_entity_poly.pdbx_seq_one_letter_code
_entity_poly.pdbx_strand_id
1 'polypeptide(L)' 'MKTCSLHDFMSELTPWLDKDHIRGVSVDEQGRFILYFMDGMKNVYQIDDCNREQIEAVLKDLKGKGVSVE' A
#
# COMPACT_ATOMS: atom_id res chain seq x y z
N MET A 1 -10.44 4.00 -17.29
CA MET A 1 -9.29 4.51 -16.51
C MET A 1 -8.23 3.42 -16.51
N LYS A 2 -6.95 3.77 -16.69
CA LYS A 2 -5.88 2.76 -16.56
C LYS A 2 -5.68 2.44 -15.09
N THR A 3 -5.58 1.15 -14.78
CA THR A 3 -5.10 0.68 -13.49
C THR A 3 -3.67 1.19 -13.31
N CYS A 4 -3.37 1.81 -12.18
CA CYS A 4 -2.05 2.36 -11.91
C CYS A 4 -1.14 1.30 -11.27
N SER A 5 0.17 1.55 -11.31
CA SER A 5 1.23 0.62 -10.93
C SER A 5 1.12 0.16 -9.48
N LEU A 6 0.49 0.95 -8.61
CA LEU A 6 0.20 0.56 -7.23
C LEU A 6 -0.67 -0.70 -7.16
N HIS A 7 -1.67 -0.83 -8.02
CA HIS A 7 -2.57 -1.99 -7.99
C HIS A 7 -1.83 -3.29 -8.33
N ASP A 8 -1.00 -3.25 -9.36
CA ASP A 8 -0.18 -4.40 -9.76
C ASP A 8 0.83 -4.73 -8.66
N PHE A 9 1.48 -3.71 -8.10
CA PHE A 9 2.39 -3.85 -6.97
C PHE A 9 1.71 -4.51 -5.76
N MET A 10 0.47 -4.13 -5.44
CA MET A 10 -0.29 -4.76 -4.35
C MET A 10 -0.67 -6.21 -4.66
N SER A 11 -0.90 -6.56 -5.93
CA SER A 11 -1.15 -7.93 -6.35
C SER A 11 0.07 -8.82 -6.11
N GLU A 12 1.26 -8.31 -6.46
CA GLU A 12 2.54 -8.99 -6.19
C GLU A 12 2.86 -9.10 -4.70
N LEU A 13 2.46 -8.09 -3.92
CA LEU A 13 2.61 -8.09 -2.46
C LEU A 13 1.54 -8.88 -1.72
N THR A 14 0.43 -9.26 -2.35
CA THR A 14 -0.68 -9.97 -1.68
C THR A 14 -0.24 -11.22 -0.90
N PRO A 15 0.69 -12.06 -1.40
CA PRO A 15 1.22 -13.19 -0.62
C PRO A 15 2.00 -12.77 0.64
N TRP A 16 2.56 -11.56 0.64
CA TRP A 16 3.39 -11.00 1.71
C TRP A 16 2.59 -10.10 2.68
N LEU A 17 1.39 -9.68 2.27
CA LEU A 17 0.40 -8.94 3.07
C LEU A 17 -0.32 -9.82 4.11
N ASP A 18 0.05 -11.10 4.19
CA ASP A 18 -0.37 -11.93 5.30
C ASP A 18 0.06 -11.26 6.61
N LYS A 19 -0.84 -11.26 7.59
CA LYS A 19 -0.84 -10.31 8.72
C LYS A 19 0.39 -10.41 9.63
N ASP A 20 1.21 -11.43 9.43
CA ASP A 20 2.43 -11.68 10.19
C ASP A 20 3.65 -10.88 9.69
N HIS A 21 3.63 -10.30 8.49
CA HIS A 21 4.79 -9.59 7.94
C HIS A 21 4.64 -8.08 7.85
N ILE A 22 3.44 -7.60 7.52
CA ILE A 22 3.18 -6.17 7.32
C ILE A 22 2.39 -5.62 8.50
N ARG A 23 3.03 -4.71 9.25
CA ARG A 23 2.43 -3.98 10.37
C ARG A 23 1.34 -3.04 9.88
N GLY A 24 1.58 -2.38 8.75
CA GLY A 24 0.64 -1.42 8.18
C GLY A 24 1.18 -0.69 6.96
N VAL A 25 0.36 0.20 6.43
CA VAL A 25 0.67 1.05 5.29
C VAL A 25 0.25 2.48 5.57
N SER A 26 0.92 3.43 4.93
CA SER A 26 0.53 4.85 4.95
C SER A 26 0.88 5.52 3.64
N VAL A 27 0.35 6.71 3.41
CA VAL A 27 0.70 7.57 2.28
C VAL A 27 1.16 8.90 2.83
N ASP A 28 2.34 9.34 2.41
CA ASP A 28 2.87 10.62 2.88
C ASP A 28 2.29 11.82 2.13
N GLU A 29 2.67 13.02 2.57
CA GLU A 29 2.23 14.29 1.99
C GLU A 29 2.66 14.48 0.52
N GLN A 30 3.64 13.70 0.04
CA GLN A 30 4.11 13.70 -1.34
C GLN A 30 3.39 12.66 -2.20
N GLY A 31 2.44 11.91 -1.63
CA GLY A 31 1.73 10.83 -2.31
C GLY A 31 2.54 9.54 -2.43
N ARG A 32 3.64 9.41 -1.68
CA ARG A 32 4.46 8.18 -1.67
C ARG A 32 3.83 7.16 -0.74
N PHE A 33 3.80 5.91 -1.19
CA PHE A 33 3.27 4.80 -0.41
C PHE A 33 4.35 4.21 0.49
N ILE A 34 4.03 4.05 1.77
CA ILE A 34 4.94 3.55 2.79
C ILE A 34 4.40 2.24 3.33
N LEU A 35 5.23 1.20 3.28
CA LEU A 35 4.98 -0.09 3.90
C LEU A 35 5.79 -0.21 5.18
N TYR A 36 5.11 -0.54 6.27
CA TYR A 36 5.71 -0.81 7.56
C TYR A 36 5.71 -2.31 7.81
N PHE A 37 6.90 -2.87 8.02
CA PHE A 37 7.08 -4.27 8.34
C PHE A 37 7.11 -4.49 9.85
N MET A 38 6.80 -5.72 10.28
CA MET A 38 6.78 -6.08 11.70
C MET A 38 8.17 -6.03 12.37
N ASP A 39 9.25 -6.13 11.59
CA ASP A 39 10.64 -6.02 12.03
C ASP A 39 11.12 -4.56 12.23
N GLY A 40 10.24 -3.58 11.97
CA GLY A 40 10.55 -2.16 12.06
C GLY A 40 11.16 -1.56 10.80
N MET A 41 11.38 -2.35 9.73
CA MET A 41 11.75 -1.82 8.43
C MET A 41 10.58 -1.07 7.79
N LYS A 42 10.93 -0.10 6.94
CA LYS A 42 9.96 0.58 6.09
C LYS A 42 10.48 0.69 4.67
N ASN A 43 9.60 0.45 3.70
CA ASN A 43 9.89 0.69 2.29
C ASN A 43 8.99 1.80 1.78
N VAL A 44 9.59 2.77 1.08
CA VAL A 44 8.91 3.92 0.50
C VAL A 44 8.91 3.76 -1.00
N TYR A 45 7.72 3.80 -1.60
CA TYR A 45 7.49 3.64 -3.02
C TYR A 45 6.92 4.94 -3.58
N GLN A 46 7.59 5.47 -4.59
CA GLN A 46 7.08 6.58 -5.37
C GLN A 46 6.11 6.03 -6.43
N ILE A 47 4.93 6.64 -6.51
CA ILE A 47 3.86 6.22 -7.39
C ILE A 47 3.45 7.43 -8.21
N ASP A 48 3.92 7.48 -9.45
CA ASP A 48 3.74 8.63 -10.33
C ASP A 48 2.50 8.53 -11.23
N ASP A 49 1.86 7.36 -11.30
CA ASP A 49 0.78 7.05 -12.23
C ASP A 49 -0.59 6.82 -11.57
N CYS A 50 -0.69 6.96 -10.24
CA CYS A 50 -1.97 6.91 -9.52
C CYS A 50 -2.47 8.32 -9.19
N ASN A 51 -3.77 8.53 -9.35
CA ASN A 51 -4.46 9.67 -8.74
C ASN A 51 -4.90 9.35 -7.31
N ARG A 52 -5.35 10.37 -6.57
CA ARG A 52 -5.78 10.24 -5.17
C ARG A 52 -6.89 9.19 -4.98
N GLU A 53 -7.89 9.17 -5.87
CA GLU A 53 -9.01 8.23 -5.79
C GLU A 53 -8.55 6.76 -5.92
N GLN A 54 -7.58 6.51 -6.80
CA GLN A 54 -6.98 5.20 -7.00
C GLN A 54 -6.18 4.75 -5.76
N ILE A 55 -5.43 5.66 -5.15
CA ILE A 55 -4.71 5.40 -3.90
C ILE A 55 -5.71 5.07 -2.79
N GLU A 56 -6.77 5.87 -2.61
CA GLU A 56 -7.81 5.62 -1.60
C GLU A 56 -8.51 4.28 -1.80
N ALA A 57 -8.76 3.86 -3.04
CA ALA A 57 -9.33 2.55 -3.35
C ALA A 57 -8.41 1.40 -2.89
N VAL A 58 -7.11 1.51 -3.13
CA VAL A 58 -6.12 0.51 -2.67
C VAL A 58 -6.04 0.47 -1.15
N LEU A 59 -6.00 1.64 -0.49
CA LEU A 59 -5.98 1.71 0.98
C LEU A 59 -7.23 1.06 1.60
N LYS A 60 -8.40 1.27 0.97
CA LYS A 60 -9.65 0.65 1.42
C LYS A 60 -9.62 -0.87 1.27
N ASP A 61 -9.05 -1.39 0.18
CA ASP A 61 -8.87 -2.82 -0.05
C ASP A 61 -7.94 -3.45 1.01
N LEU A 62 -6.83 -2.79 1.31
CA LEU A 62 -5.88 -3.20 2.36
C LEU A 62 -6.53 -3.24 3.74
N LYS A 63 -7.31 -2.21 4.09
CA LYS A 63 -8.09 -2.19 5.32
C LYS A 63 -9.10 -3.34 5.38
N GLY A 64 -9.73 -3.68 4.25
CA GLY A 64 -10.63 -4.84 4.14
C GLY A 64 -9.94 -6.19 4.35
N LYS A 65 -8.67 -6.30 3.95
CA LYS A 65 -7.80 -7.47 4.22
C LYS A 65 -7.26 -7.49 5.65
N GLY A 66 -7.52 -6.45 6.43
CA GLY A 66 -7.13 -6.32 7.84
C GLY A 66 -5.68 -5.85 8.03
N VAL A 67 -5.12 -5.17 7.03
CA VAL A 67 -3.86 -4.43 7.14
C VAL A 67 -4.17 -3.06 7.77
N SER A 68 -3.35 -2.63 8.73
CA SER A 68 -3.51 -1.31 9.34
C SER A 68 -3.17 -0.23 8.32
N VAL A 69 -4.05 0.76 8.16
CA VAL A 69 -3.82 1.93 7.30
C VAL A 69 -3.77 3.16 8.19
N GLU A 70 -2.65 3.88 8.17
CA GLU A 70 -2.40 5.12 8.92
C GLU A 70 -2.44 6.37 8.03
#